data_AF-D7RN06-F1
#
_entry.id   AF-D7RN06-F1
#
_cell.length_a   1.000
_cell.length_b   1.000
_cell.length_c   1.000
_cell.angle_alpha   90.00
_cell.angle_beta   90.00
_cell.angle_gamma   90.00
#
_symmetry.space_group_name_H-M   'P 1'
#
loop_
_entity.id
_entity.type
_entity.pdbx_description
1 polymer ?
#
loop_
_entity_poly.entity_id
_entity_poly.type
_entity_poly.pdbx_seq_one_letter_code
_entity_poly.pdbx_strand_id
1 'polypeptide(L)'
;FANILRVFIYGSYGATLQQIFFFCSIASMILGALAAMAQTKVKRLLAYSSIGHVGYICIGFSCGTIEGIQSLLIGLFIYALMTIDAFAIVLALRQTRVKYIADLGALAKTNPILAITFSITMFSYAGIPPLAGFCSKFYLFFAALGCGAYFLAL
;
A
#
# COMPACT_ATOMS: atom_id res chain seq x y z
N PHE A 1 -2.31 -10.38 9.69
CA PHE A 1 -2.65 -11.01 8.40
C PHE A 1 -2.65 -12.54 8.42
N ALA A 2 -1.59 -13.23 8.85
CA ALA A 2 -1.59 -14.71 8.95
C ALA A 2 -2.75 -15.26 9.83
N ASN A 3 -3.04 -14.61 10.97
CA ASN A 3 -4.18 -14.99 11.81
C ASN A 3 -5.53 -14.72 11.14
N ILE A 4 -5.65 -13.64 10.37
CA ILE A 4 -6.88 -13.32 9.65
C ILE A 4 -7.11 -14.37 8.56
N LEU A 5 -6.10 -14.74 7.78
CA LEU A 5 -6.19 -15.82 6.78
C LEU A 5 -6.61 -17.15 7.42
N ARG A 6 -6.00 -17.53 8.55
CA ARG A 6 -6.37 -18.77 9.25
C ARG A 6 -7.82 -18.76 9.72
N VAL A 7 -8.30 -17.66 10.32
CA VAL A 7 -9.68 -17.54 10.77
C VAL A 7 -10.66 -17.51 9.58
N PHE A 8 -10.30 -16.87 8.48
CA PHE A 8 -11.15 -16.80 7.28
C PHE A 8 -11.30 -18.14 6.57
N ILE A 9 -10.20 -18.90 6.46
CA ILE A 9 -10.20 -20.17 5.73
C ILE A 9 -10.75 -21.31 6.60
N TYR A 10 -10.41 -21.36 7.88
CA TYR A 10 -10.81 -22.46 8.78
C TYR A 10 -12.01 -22.13 9.67
N GLY A 11 -12.26 -20.86 9.99
CA GLY A 11 -13.28 -20.44 10.95
C GLY A 11 -14.60 -20.00 10.32
N SER A 12 -14.58 -19.29 9.18
CA SER A 12 -15.78 -18.85 8.48
C SER A 12 -15.50 -18.55 7.00
N TYR A 13 -15.72 -19.55 6.16
CA TYR A 13 -15.69 -19.40 4.70
C TYR A 13 -17.07 -18.94 4.22
N GLY A 14 -17.34 -17.63 4.30
CA GLY A 14 -18.65 -17.06 3.99
C GLY A 14 -18.58 -15.69 3.34
N ALA A 15 -19.57 -15.40 2.49
CA ALA A 15 -19.67 -14.14 1.75
C ALA A 15 -19.85 -12.90 2.66
N THR A 16 -20.32 -13.07 3.90
CA THR A 16 -20.56 -11.98 4.85
C THR A 16 -19.28 -11.25 5.25
N LEU A 17 -18.21 -11.98 5.58
CA LEU A 17 -16.93 -11.36 5.90
C LEU A 17 -16.28 -10.76 4.65
N GLN A 18 -16.44 -11.40 3.48
CA GLN A 18 -15.92 -10.87 2.21
C GLN A 18 -16.54 -9.50 1.89
N GLN A 19 -17.84 -9.32 2.12
CA GLN A 19 -18.53 -8.03 1.93
C GLN A 19 -18.01 -6.93 2.86
N ILE A 20 -17.69 -7.25 4.12
CA ILE A 20 -17.11 -6.28 5.05
C ILE A 20 -15.73 -5.83 4.57
N PHE A 21 -14.88 -6.78 4.15
CA PHE A 21 -13.56 -6.47 3.60
C PHE A 21 -13.62 -5.73 2.27
N PHE A 22 -14.60 -6.03 1.42
CA PHE A 22 -14.89 -5.30 0.19
C PHE A 22 -15.19 -3.82 0.50
N PHE A 23 -16.13 -3.54 1.39
CA PHE A 23 -16.46 -2.15 1.77
C PHE A 23 -15.27 -1.43 2.42
N CYS A 24 -14.56 -2.12 3.31
CA CYS A 24 -13.37 -1.58 3.97
C CYS A 24 -12.26 -1.25 2.97
N SER A 25 -12.05 -2.08 1.94
CA SER A 25 -11.04 -1.84 0.90
C SER A 25 -11.32 -0.54 0.14
N ILE A 26 -12.57 -0.33 -0.31
CA ILE A 26 -12.99 0.87 -1.02
C ILE A 26 -12.83 2.10 -0.14
N ALA A 27 -13.36 2.04 1.09
CA ALA A 27 -13.26 3.15 2.04
C ALA A 27 -11.80 3.50 2.35
N SER A 28 -10.93 2.50 2.55
CA SER A 28 -9.52 2.70 2.88
C SER A 28 -8.72 3.26 1.70
N MET A 29 -9.00 2.84 0.46
CA MET A 29 -8.37 3.39 -0.74
C MET A 29 -8.76 4.86 -0.95
N ILE A 30 -10.06 5.17 -0.85
CA ILE A 30 -10.57 6.55 -1.00
C ILE A 30 -10.01 7.45 0.10
N LEU A 31 -10.09 7.02 1.36
CA LEU A 31 -9.61 7.80 2.50
C LEU A 31 -8.09 7.96 2.43
N GLY A 32 -7.36 6.89 2.10
CA GLY A 32 -5.91 6.93 1.92
C GLY A 32 -5.48 7.95 0.86
N ALA A 33 -6.12 7.93 -0.32
CA ALA A 33 -5.80 8.85 -1.41
C ALA A 33 -6.12 10.31 -1.07
N LEU A 34 -7.35 10.59 -0.63
CA LEU A 34 -7.80 11.94 -0.32
C LEU A 34 -7.04 12.54 0.87
N ALA A 35 -6.83 11.75 1.93
CA ALA A 35 -6.14 12.24 3.11
C ALA A 35 -4.65 12.45 2.85
N ALA A 36 -4.00 11.60 2.04
CA ALA A 36 -2.61 11.78 1.65
C ALA A 36 -2.40 13.06 0.83
N MET A 37 -3.30 13.38 -0.10
CA MET A 37 -3.24 14.62 -0.89
C MET A 37 -3.27 15.88 -0.03
N ALA A 38 -4.02 15.88 1.08
CA ALA A 38 -4.12 17.02 1.97
C ALA A 38 -2.95 17.15 2.97
N GLN A 39 -2.05 16.16 3.07
CA GLN A 39 -0.97 16.21 4.07
C GLN A 39 0.23 17.03 3.62
N THR A 40 0.76 17.82 4.54
CA THR A 40 2.01 18.59 4.38
C THR A 40 3.21 17.97 5.12
N LYS A 41 2.95 17.14 6.14
CA LYS A 41 3.99 16.49 6.95
C LYS A 41 4.31 15.11 6.39
N VAL A 42 5.60 14.82 6.16
CA VAL A 42 6.06 13.56 5.56
C VAL A 42 5.62 12.33 6.36
N LYS A 43 5.70 12.40 7.70
CA LYS A 43 5.25 11.28 8.56
C LYS A 43 3.76 11.00 8.46
N ARG A 44 2.93 12.04 8.34
CA ARG A 44 1.47 11.88 8.18
C ARG A 44 1.13 11.37 6.79
N LEU A 45 1.81 11.88 5.75
CA LEU A 45 1.69 11.39 4.38
C LEU A 45 1.91 9.87 4.32
N LEU A 46 3.00 9.37 4.91
CA LEU A 46 3.30 7.94 4.96
C LEU A 46 2.23 7.14 5.72
N ALA A 47 1.72 7.66 6.84
CA ALA A 47 0.66 6.99 7.59
C ALA A 47 -0.62 6.80 6.74
N TYR A 48 -1.06 7.85 6.03
CA TYR A 48 -2.22 7.74 5.15
C TYR A 48 -1.96 6.89 3.91
N SER A 49 -0.74 6.92 3.35
CA SER A 49 -0.35 6.04 2.25
C SER A 49 -0.37 4.55 2.66
N SER A 50 0.06 4.24 3.88
CA SER A 50 -0.05 2.90 4.47
C SER A 50 -1.50 2.46 4.64
N ILE A 51 -2.41 3.36 5.03
CA ILE A 51 -3.85 3.06 5.09
C ILE A 51 -4.39 2.71 3.69
N GLY A 52 -4.01 3.48 2.67
CA GLY A 52 -4.34 3.17 1.27
C GLY A 52 -3.81 1.80 0.82
N HIS A 53 -2.55 1.49 1.12
CA HIS A 53 -1.92 0.20 0.79
C HIS A 53 -2.57 -0.99 1.48
N VAL A 54 -2.96 -0.86 2.75
CA VAL A 54 -3.74 -1.88 3.44
C VAL A 54 -5.09 -2.08 2.74
N GLY A 55 -5.70 -1.00 2.21
CA GLY A 55 -6.89 -1.07 1.37
C GLY A 55 -6.69 -1.96 0.13
N TYR A 56 -5.59 -1.78 -0.61
CA TYR A 56 -5.24 -2.63 -1.75
C TYR A 56 -5.05 -4.11 -1.34
N ILE A 57 -4.41 -4.36 -0.19
CA ILE A 57 -4.22 -5.73 0.31
C ILE A 57 -5.57 -6.38 0.66
N CYS A 58 -6.53 -5.62 1.17
CA CYS A 58 -7.89 -6.12 1.47
C CYS A 58 -8.66 -6.58 0.23
N ILE A 59 -8.29 -6.13 -0.98
CA ILE A 59 -8.87 -6.62 -2.24
C ILE A 59 -8.61 -8.13 -2.42
N GLY A 60 -7.41 -8.59 -2.07
CA GLY A 60 -7.09 -10.03 -2.13
C GLY A 60 -7.94 -10.87 -1.16
N PHE A 61 -8.40 -10.27 -0.04
CA PHE A 61 -9.31 -10.94 0.90
C PHE A 61 -10.75 -11.04 0.42
N SER A 62 -11.25 -10.02 -0.30
CA SER A 62 -12.67 -9.98 -0.68
C SER A 62 -13.03 -11.10 -1.66
N CYS A 63 -12.05 -11.58 -2.42
CA CYS A 63 -12.23 -12.59 -3.45
C CYS A 63 -12.34 -14.03 -2.93
N GLY A 64 -11.68 -14.37 -1.81
CA GLY A 64 -11.73 -15.71 -1.22
C GLY A 64 -11.14 -16.85 -2.07
N THR A 65 -10.55 -16.56 -3.23
CA THR A 65 -9.92 -17.55 -4.12
C THR A 65 -8.44 -17.77 -3.79
N ILE A 66 -7.88 -18.86 -4.30
CA ILE A 66 -6.44 -19.17 -4.18
C ILE A 66 -5.60 -18.03 -4.77
N GLU A 67 -6.01 -17.48 -5.93
CA GLU A 67 -5.35 -16.36 -6.59
C GLU A 67 -5.43 -15.06 -5.77
N GLY A 68 -6.58 -14.80 -5.12
CA GLY A 68 -6.76 -13.68 -4.20
C GLY A 68 -5.83 -13.77 -2.99
N ILE A 69 -5.68 -14.96 -2.40
CA ILE A 69 -4.77 -15.18 -1.27
C ILE A 69 -3.30 -15.06 -1.71
N GLN A 70 -2.96 -15.57 -2.90
CA GLN A 70 -1.60 -15.46 -3.43
C GLN A 70 -1.21 -14.01 -3.70
N SER A 71 -2.07 -13.24 -4.40
CA SER A 71 -1.85 -11.82 -4.65
C SER A 71 -1.75 -11.01 -3.36
N LEU A 72 -2.55 -11.35 -2.35
CA LEU A 72 -2.45 -10.78 -1.02
C LEU A 72 -1.08 -10.98 -0.37
N LEU A 73 -0.56 -12.21 -0.39
CA LEU A 73 0.74 -12.52 0.21
C LEU A 73 1.88 -11.79 -0.50
N ILE A 74 1.84 -11.74 -1.83
CA ILE A 74 2.78 -10.97 -2.64
C ILE A 74 2.72 -9.48 -2.27
N GLY A 75 1.51 -8.93 -2.19
CA GLY A 75 1.32 -7.52 -1.86
C GLY A 75 1.79 -7.16 -0.45
N LEU A 76 1.60 -8.06 0.51
CA LEU A 76 2.05 -7.90 1.89
C LEU A 76 3.57 -7.93 1.99
N PHE A 77 4.23 -8.84 1.28
CA PHE A 77 5.69 -8.92 1.23
C PHE A 77 6.30 -7.64 0.64
N ILE A 78 5.78 -7.18 -0.50
CA ILE A 78 6.25 -5.95 -1.15
C ILE A 78 5.98 -4.72 -0.28
N TYR A 79 4.80 -4.65 0.36
CA TYR A 79 4.46 -3.59 1.30
C TYR A 79 5.38 -3.55 2.53
N ALA A 80 5.72 -4.72 3.09
CA ALA A 80 6.66 -4.79 4.21
C ALA A 80 8.04 -4.22 3.82
N LEU A 81 8.57 -4.58 2.65
CA LEU A 81 9.83 -4.03 2.16
C LEU A 81 9.75 -2.51 1.91
N MET A 82 8.68 -2.03 1.26
CA MET A 82 8.49 -0.60 1.00
C MET A 82 8.35 0.22 2.28
N THR A 83 7.65 -0.29 3.30
CA THR A 83 7.49 0.41 4.58
C THR A 83 8.80 0.50 5.34
N ILE A 84 9.59 -0.58 5.38
CA ILE A 84 10.92 -0.58 6.01
C ILE A 84 11.82 0.47 5.34
N ASP A 85 11.85 0.50 4.01
CA ASP A 85 12.62 1.47 3.23
C ASP A 85 12.16 2.91 3.50
N ALA A 86 10.84 3.17 3.45
CA ALA A 86 10.28 4.49 3.75
C ALA A 86 10.63 4.96 5.17
N PHE A 87 10.56 4.08 6.18
CA PHE A 87 10.94 4.43 7.55
C PHE A 87 12.45 4.62 7.72
N ALA A 88 13.28 3.84 7.03
CA ALA A 88 14.74 4.03 7.02
C ALA A 88 15.11 5.42 6.48
N ILE A 89 14.47 5.86 5.39
CA ILE A 89 14.70 7.19 4.83
C ILE A 89 14.22 8.29 5.79
N VAL A 90 13.04 8.14 6.40
CA VAL A 90 12.54 9.10 7.41
C VAL A 90 13.47 9.20 8.63
N LEU A 91 14.10 8.09 9.04
CA LEU A 91 15.08 8.08 10.12
C LEU A 91 16.37 8.81 9.70
N ALA A 92 16.86 8.59 8.47
CA ALA A 92 18.01 9.30 7.93
C ALA A 92 17.77 10.82 7.85
N LEU A 93 16.56 11.23 7.48
CA LEU A 93 16.14 12.64 7.41
C LEU A 93 15.92 13.29 8.79
N ARG A 94 15.89 12.51 9.87
CA ARG A 94 15.71 13.06 11.22
C ARG A 94 16.87 14.00 11.61
N GLN A 95 18.07 13.72 11.12
CA GLN A 95 19.27 14.50 11.40
C GLN A 95 19.23 15.89 10.77
N THR A 96 18.55 16.05 9.63
CA THR A 96 18.48 17.30 8.85
C THR A 96 17.27 18.17 9.20
N ARG A 97 16.49 17.81 10.22
CA ARG A 97 15.27 18.52 10.70
C ARG A 97 14.17 18.70 9.64
N VAL A 98 14.27 18.00 8.50
CA VAL A 98 13.26 17.94 7.43
C VAL A 98 11.98 17.32 8.01
N LYS A 99 10.89 18.08 8.02
CA LYS A 99 9.59 17.62 8.55
C LYS A 99 8.46 17.74 7.55
N TYR A 100 8.57 18.70 6.65
CA TYR A 100 7.55 19.02 5.65
C TYR A 100 7.97 18.55 4.26
N ILE A 101 6.98 18.37 3.38
CA ILE A 101 7.23 18.00 1.99
C ILE A 101 8.04 19.10 1.27
N ALA A 102 7.84 20.37 1.64
CA ALA A 102 8.61 21.50 1.09
C ALA A 102 10.12 21.38 1.37
N ASP A 103 10.50 20.87 2.55
CA ASP A 103 11.89 20.72 2.95
C ASP A 103 12.63 19.65 2.12
N LEU A 104 11.88 18.71 1.52
CA LEU A 104 12.44 17.67 0.64
C LEU A 104 12.97 18.24 -0.69
N GLY A 105 12.50 19.43 -1.11
CA GLY A 105 12.94 20.04 -2.37
C GLY A 105 14.44 20.36 -2.41
N ALA A 106 15.04 20.65 -1.26
CA ALA A 106 16.49 20.89 -1.15
C ALA A 106 17.30 19.59 -1.08
N LEU A 107 16.66 18.45 -0.83
CA LEU A 107 17.32 17.16 -0.60
C LEU A 107 18.09 16.68 -1.83
N ALA A 108 17.57 16.94 -3.04
CA ALA A 108 18.23 16.60 -4.28
C ALA A 108 19.60 17.27 -4.46
N LYS A 109 19.80 18.45 -3.85
CA LYS A 109 21.08 19.18 -3.89
C LYS A 109 22.02 18.79 -2.75
N THR A 110 21.48 18.51 -1.56
CA THR A 110 22.29 18.22 -0.37
C THR A 110 22.72 16.76 -0.28
N ASN A 111 21.85 15.82 -0.63
CA ASN A 111 22.15 14.40 -0.68
C ASN A 111 21.36 13.75 -1.84
N PRO A 112 21.93 13.75 -3.06
CA PRO A 112 21.24 13.27 -4.25
C PRO A 112 20.90 11.78 -4.17
N ILE A 113 21.75 10.99 -3.49
CA ILE A 113 21.54 9.54 -3.34
C ILE A 113 20.28 9.28 -2.51
N LEU A 114 20.12 9.99 -1.38
CA LEU A 114 18.94 9.86 -0.52
C LEU A 114 17.66 10.37 -1.22
N ALA A 115 17.78 11.41 -2.06
CA ALA A 115 16.66 11.91 -2.85
C ALA A 115 16.22 10.90 -3.93
N ILE A 116 17.17 10.21 -4.57
CA ILE A 116 16.89 9.16 -5.56
C ILE A 116 16.25 7.95 -4.90
N THR A 117 16.76 7.48 -3.75
CA THR A 117 16.12 6.37 -3.04
C THR A 117 14.71 6.74 -2.62
N PHE A 118 14.50 7.95 -2.07
CA PHE A 118 13.16 8.42 -1.69
C PHE A 118 12.19 8.52 -2.87
N SER A 119 12.64 8.98 -4.03
CA SER A 119 11.78 9.03 -5.23
C SER A 119 11.41 7.63 -5.71
N ILE A 120 12.36 6.69 -5.71
CA ILE A 120 12.10 5.28 -6.02
C ILE A 120 11.08 4.68 -5.06
N THR A 121 11.22 4.91 -3.75
CA THR A 121 10.25 4.42 -2.76
C THR A 121 8.86 5.01 -3.01
N MET A 122 8.75 6.33 -3.20
CA MET A 122 7.48 7.01 -3.47
C MET A 122 6.82 6.55 -4.78
N PHE A 123 7.61 6.34 -5.83
CA PHE A 123 7.14 5.79 -7.09
C PHE A 123 6.70 4.33 -6.96
N SER A 124 7.32 3.55 -6.08
CA SER A 124 6.86 2.21 -5.77
C SER A 124 5.52 2.25 -5.03
N TYR A 125 5.34 3.19 -4.09
CA TYR A 125 4.05 3.42 -3.43
C TYR A 125 2.94 3.83 -4.41
N ALA A 126 3.26 4.69 -5.39
CA ALA A 126 2.35 5.07 -6.46
C ALA A 126 2.01 3.88 -7.38
N GLY A 127 3.00 3.02 -7.66
CA GLY A 127 2.86 1.85 -8.53
C GLY A 127 3.24 2.16 -9.96
N ILE A 128 4.43 2.74 -10.19
CA ILE A 128 4.95 2.96 -11.56
C ILE A 128 5.45 1.60 -12.12
N PRO A 129 5.19 1.27 -13.41
CA PRO A 129 5.41 -0.06 -13.99
C PRO A 129 6.73 -0.80 -13.70
N PRO A 130 7.92 -0.15 -13.65
CA PRO A 130 9.16 -0.87 -13.43
C PRO A 130 9.41 -1.23 -11.95
N LEU A 131 8.53 -0.86 -11.02
CA LEU A 131 8.74 -1.00 -9.57
C LEU A 131 7.88 -2.11 -8.95
N ALA A 132 8.36 -2.67 -7.84
CA ALA A 132 7.71 -3.77 -7.15
C ALA A 132 6.27 -3.44 -6.72
N GLY A 133 6.00 -2.20 -6.30
CA GLY A 133 4.66 -1.79 -5.91
C GLY A 133 3.64 -1.81 -7.05
N PHE A 134 4.08 -1.67 -8.31
CA PHE A 134 3.21 -1.91 -9.46
C PHE A 134 2.86 -3.39 -9.59
N CYS A 135 3.86 -4.28 -9.53
CA CYS A 135 3.63 -5.73 -9.60
C CYS A 135 2.63 -6.19 -8.52
N SER A 136 2.76 -5.67 -7.29
CA SER A 136 1.81 -5.92 -6.20
C SER A 136 0.36 -5.56 -6.59
N LYS A 137 0.13 -4.31 -7.00
CA LYS A 137 -1.22 -3.83 -7.35
C LYS A 137 -1.77 -4.53 -8.58
N PHE A 138 -0.93 -4.79 -9.59
CA PHE A 138 -1.32 -5.49 -10.80
C PHE A 138 -1.85 -6.89 -10.50
N TYR A 139 -1.14 -7.67 -9.67
CA TYR A 139 -1.59 -8.99 -9.25
C TYR A 139 -2.88 -8.94 -8.42
N LEU A 140 -3.03 -7.94 -7.53
CA LEU A 140 -4.26 -7.75 -6.76
C LEU A 140 -5.46 -7.43 -7.65
N PHE A 141 -5.30 -6.56 -8.65
CA PHE A 141 -6.36 -6.26 -9.61
C PHE A 141 -6.66 -7.43 -10.54
N PHE A 142 -5.65 -8.18 -10.97
CA PHE A 142 -5.84 -9.39 -11.76
C PHE A 142 -6.69 -10.42 -11.01
N ALA A 143 -6.38 -10.68 -9.74
CA ALA A 143 -7.18 -11.56 -8.89
C ALA A 143 -8.60 -11.01 -8.66
N ALA A 144 -8.76 -9.69 -8.50
CA ALA A 144 -10.07 -9.06 -8.35
C ALA A 144 -10.97 -9.25 -9.58
N LEU A 145 -10.40 -9.07 -10.78
CA LEU A 145 -11.09 -9.31 -12.05
C LEU A 145 -11.48 -10.78 -12.21
N GLY A 146 -10.56 -11.71 -11.89
CA GLY A 146 -10.81 -13.15 -11.95
C GLY A 146 -11.96 -13.62 -11.04
N CYS A 147 -12.24 -12.89 -9.97
CA CYS A 147 -13.29 -13.21 -9.00
C CYS A 147 -14.62 -12.46 -9.26
N GLY A 148 -14.72 -11.75 -10.38
CA GLY A 148 -15.93 -10.98 -10.74
C GLY A 148 -16.11 -9.69 -9.95
N ALA A 149 -15.11 -9.25 -9.18
CA ALA A 149 -15.14 -8.00 -8.43
C ALA A 149 -14.73 -6.81 -9.31
N TYR A 150 -15.40 -6.63 -10.45
CA TYR A 150 -15.09 -5.60 -11.45
C TYR A 150 -15.11 -4.18 -10.86
N PHE A 151 -15.96 -3.93 -9.87
CA PHE A 151 -16.07 -2.62 -9.21
C PHE A 151 -14.83 -2.26 -8.37
N LEU A 152 -14.04 -3.23 -7.89
CA LEU A 152 -12.79 -2.93 -7.17
C LEU A 152 -11.60 -2.72 -8.11
N ALA A 153 -11.69 -3.24 -9.32
CA ALA A 153 -10.64 -3.17 -10.31
C ALA A 153 -10.71 -1.89 -11.16
N LEU A 154 -11.88 -1.23 -11.18
CA LEU A 154 -12.14 0.01 -11.92
C LEU A 154 -11.81 1.25 -11.06
#